data_AF-F0H6E1-F1
#
_entry.id   AF-F0H6E1-F1
#
_cell.length_a   1.000
_cell.length_b   1.000
_cell.length_c   1.000
_cell.angle_alpha   90.00
_cell.angle_beta   90.00
_cell.angle_gamma   90.00
#
_symmetry.space_group_name_H-M   'P 1'
#
loop_
_entity.id
_entity.type
_entity.pdbx_description
1 polymer ?
#
loop_
_entity_poly.entity_id
_entity_poly.type
_entity_poly.pdbx_seq_one_letter_code
_entity_poly.pdbx_strand_id
1 'polypeptide(L)'
;MRLIHPLSKLLFAVVLLIGIGNTAYGKSQPKKREFRGAWIQCVNGQFQGIGTQEMQRTLRYQLDELQKDGVNAIIFQVRAECDALYPSRYEPWSKFLTGRQGTPPSPYWDPLQWMIDECHRRGMELHAWINPYRAKTKTTSQLAANHIAVTHPDRIFSYDGLYILNPALPENRDYICRVVDDIVSRYDVDGIHIDDYFYPYPAAGQTIPDQRDFQHDSRGFTDIRDWRRDNVDLFVKQLGESVHQRKPWVKFGVSPFGIYRNQKSDPRNGSRTSGLQNYDDLYADVLKWVNNGWVDYCVPQLYWEIGNRAADYQELIGWWNRKAANRPLYIGEDVLRTVKYADPQNPASHQLPAKHRLHRQAANVQGTVLWYAKAAVDNPGNYGTLLRTDYWRYPSLQPLMPFIDGDAPSKPKKVKAKHERDGCYLTWKAPKGKGWQNEAHRYVVYRFLPGEPLDTDDPSKIVGMPYDNRLRLDYKDGRTKYIYVVTALDRMSNESTGKKKKVKL
;
A
#
# COMPACT_ATOMS: atom_id res chain seq x y z
N MET A 1 57.21 -43.02 43.25
CA MET A 1 55.92 -42.89 43.96
C MET A 1 55.04 -41.88 43.24
N ARG A 2 53.91 -42.35 42.68
CA ARG A 2 52.61 -41.70 42.42
C ARG A 2 52.63 -40.25 41.86
N LEU A 3 52.29 -40.04 40.59
CA LEU A 3 50.93 -39.87 40.04
C LEU A 3 50.11 -38.79 40.76
N ILE A 4 50.00 -37.61 40.12
CA ILE A 4 48.84 -36.71 40.28
C ILE A 4 48.40 -36.23 38.88
N HIS A 5 47.32 -36.85 38.43
CA HIS A 5 46.38 -36.42 37.39
C HIS A 5 45.24 -35.61 38.08
N PRO A 6 44.26 -34.99 37.40
CA PRO A 6 44.34 -33.93 36.40
C PRO A 6 43.24 -32.88 36.72
N LEU A 7 43.47 -31.90 37.59
CA LEU A 7 42.39 -30.95 37.99
C LEU A 7 42.21 -29.74 37.07
N SER A 8 43.14 -29.48 36.13
CA SER A 8 43.10 -28.28 35.29
C SER A 8 42.26 -28.41 34.01
N LYS A 9 41.82 -29.62 33.64
CA LYS A 9 40.97 -29.82 32.45
C LYS A 9 39.46 -29.79 32.72
N LEU A 10 39.03 -29.84 33.99
CA LEU A 10 37.61 -29.81 34.33
C LEU A 10 37.06 -28.38 34.46
N LEU A 11 37.89 -27.39 34.81
CA LEU A 11 37.44 -26.00 34.95
C LEU A 11 37.18 -25.31 33.59
N PHE A 12 37.88 -25.74 32.53
CA PHE A 12 37.64 -25.23 31.16
C PHE A 12 36.42 -25.86 30.49
N ALA A 13 35.97 -27.03 30.95
CA ALA A 13 34.76 -27.68 30.43
C ALA A 13 33.48 -27.12 31.06
N VAL A 14 33.52 -26.63 32.30
CA VAL A 14 32.33 -26.05 32.98
C VAL A 14 32.06 -24.60 32.54
N VAL A 15 33.07 -23.84 32.13
CA VAL A 15 32.86 -22.50 31.55
C VAL A 15 32.39 -22.56 30.09
N LEU A 16 32.60 -23.68 29.38
CA LEU A 16 32.06 -23.91 28.04
C LEU A 16 30.63 -24.48 28.03
N LEU A 17 30.06 -24.88 29.17
CA LEU A 17 28.72 -25.47 29.27
C LEU A 17 27.64 -24.51 29.78
N ILE A 18 27.97 -23.26 30.07
CA ILE A 18 27.00 -22.17 30.35
C ILE A 18 26.82 -21.26 29.11
N GLY A 19 27.49 -21.61 28.00
CA GLY A 19 27.40 -20.92 26.71
C GLY A 19 26.38 -21.50 25.73
N ILE A 20 25.48 -22.40 26.15
CA ILE A 20 24.24 -22.65 25.40
C ILE A 20 23.35 -21.46 25.73
N GLY A 21 23.68 -20.32 25.12
CA GLY A 21 22.85 -19.15 25.14
C GLY A 21 21.45 -19.59 24.75
N ASN A 22 20.50 -19.35 25.65
CA ASN A 22 19.11 -19.19 25.29
C ASN A 22 19.09 -18.38 24.00
N THR A 23 18.91 -19.04 22.85
CA THR A 23 18.22 -18.44 21.73
C THR A 23 16.78 -18.29 22.20
N ALA A 24 16.57 -17.39 23.16
CA ALA A 24 15.36 -16.62 23.20
C ALA A 24 15.29 -16.07 21.78
N TYR A 25 14.44 -16.69 20.96
CA TYR A 25 13.82 -16.03 19.83
C TYR A 25 13.23 -14.76 20.44
N GLY A 26 14.03 -13.69 20.47
CA GLY A 26 13.58 -12.41 20.94
C GLY A 26 12.37 -12.13 20.07
N LYS A 27 11.17 -12.18 20.67
CA LYS A 27 9.97 -11.72 20.00
C LYS A 27 10.31 -10.31 19.56
N SER A 28 10.55 -10.11 18.25
CA SER A 28 10.91 -8.78 17.77
C SER A 28 9.77 -7.87 18.19
N GLN A 29 10.11 -6.73 18.81
CA GLN A 29 9.10 -5.80 19.25
C GLN A 29 8.19 -5.45 18.07
N PRO A 30 6.86 -5.51 18.23
CA PRO A 30 5.95 -5.21 17.14
C PRO A 30 6.19 -3.78 16.65
N LYS A 31 6.31 -3.60 15.32
CA LYS A 31 6.51 -2.27 14.72
C LYS A 31 5.22 -1.46 14.88
N LYS A 32 5.30 -0.28 15.51
CA LYS A 32 4.18 0.67 15.60
C LYS A 32 3.77 1.25 14.25
N ARG A 33 4.71 1.32 13.30
CA ARG A 33 4.50 1.91 11.98
C ARG A 33 4.81 0.90 10.89
N GLU A 34 3.83 0.64 10.05
CA GLU A 34 3.87 -0.34 8.97
C GLU A 34 2.68 -0.08 8.04
N PHE A 35 2.95 0.04 6.74
CA PHE A 35 1.89 0.12 5.73
C PHE A 35 1.37 -1.31 5.48
N ARG A 36 0.07 -1.52 5.69
CA ARG A 36 -0.58 -2.82 5.55
C ARG A 36 -1.72 -2.65 4.57
N GLY A 37 -1.39 -2.81 3.29
CA GLY A 37 -2.28 -2.54 2.17
C GLY A 37 -2.98 -3.79 1.64
N ALA A 38 -4.10 -3.60 0.95
CA ALA A 38 -4.71 -4.64 0.12
C ALA A 38 -5.31 -4.03 -1.16
N TRP A 39 -5.09 -4.68 -2.31
CA TRP A 39 -5.67 -4.24 -3.58
C TRP A 39 -7.07 -4.80 -3.79
N ILE A 40 -8.04 -3.93 -4.05
CA ILE A 40 -9.38 -4.30 -4.51
C ILE A 40 -9.51 -3.84 -5.97
N GLN A 41 -9.46 -4.80 -6.89
CA GLN A 41 -9.55 -4.59 -8.33
C GLN A 41 -10.98 -4.78 -8.85
N CYS A 42 -11.41 -3.97 -9.82
CA CYS A 42 -12.70 -4.16 -10.49
C CYS A 42 -12.59 -5.10 -11.71
N VAL A 43 -11.39 -5.25 -12.29
CA VAL A 43 -11.17 -5.99 -13.54
C VAL A 43 -11.28 -7.52 -13.42
N ASN A 44 -11.34 -8.08 -12.21
CA ASN A 44 -11.40 -9.54 -11.98
C ASN A 44 -12.81 -10.14 -12.09
N GLY A 45 -13.82 -9.32 -12.41
CA GLY A 45 -15.21 -9.75 -12.56
C GLY A 45 -15.97 -9.93 -11.24
N GLN A 46 -15.39 -9.63 -10.08
CA GLN A 46 -16.06 -9.83 -8.78
C GLN A 46 -17.36 -9.02 -8.61
N PHE A 47 -17.53 -7.95 -9.39
CA PHE A 47 -18.73 -7.09 -9.40
C PHE A 47 -19.64 -7.34 -10.61
N GLN A 48 -19.29 -8.25 -11.51
CA GLN A 48 -20.10 -8.52 -12.69
C GLN A 48 -21.42 -9.19 -12.31
N GLY A 49 -22.52 -8.63 -12.81
CA GLY A 49 -23.86 -9.21 -12.64
C GLY A 49 -24.48 -9.01 -11.25
N ILE A 50 -23.81 -8.32 -10.33
CA ILE A 50 -24.39 -7.99 -9.02
C ILE A 50 -24.84 -6.53 -8.96
N GLY A 51 -25.98 -6.27 -8.32
CA GLY A 51 -26.51 -4.91 -8.15
C GLY A 51 -25.83 -4.13 -7.02
N THR A 52 -26.10 -2.82 -6.95
CA THR A 52 -25.53 -1.89 -5.96
C THR A 52 -25.53 -2.42 -4.53
N GLN A 53 -26.67 -2.93 -4.03
CA GLN A 53 -26.78 -3.38 -2.64
C GLN A 53 -25.88 -4.59 -2.35
N GLU A 54 -25.78 -5.53 -3.30
CA GLU A 54 -24.93 -6.72 -3.16
C GLU A 54 -23.45 -6.35 -3.22
N MET A 55 -23.07 -5.45 -4.13
CA MET A 55 -21.71 -4.93 -4.22
C MET A 55 -21.30 -4.21 -2.94
N GLN A 56 -22.15 -3.34 -2.38
CA GLN A 56 -21.91 -2.70 -1.09
C GLN A 56 -21.79 -3.71 0.04
N ARG A 57 -22.62 -4.77 0.07
CA ARG A 57 -22.52 -5.83 1.08
C ARG A 57 -21.20 -6.60 0.96
N THR A 58 -20.83 -6.98 -0.25
CA THR A 58 -19.59 -7.70 -0.57
C THR A 58 -18.37 -6.87 -0.16
N LEU A 59 -18.31 -5.60 -0.57
CA LEU A 59 -17.22 -4.70 -0.20
C LEU A 59 -17.16 -4.48 1.30
N ARG A 60 -18.30 -4.26 1.97
CA ARG A 60 -18.34 -4.06 3.43
C ARG A 60 -17.79 -5.27 4.18
N TYR A 61 -18.18 -6.48 3.76
CA TYR A 61 -17.64 -7.72 4.31
C TYR A 61 -16.13 -7.84 4.10
N GLN A 62 -15.63 -7.56 2.88
CA GLN A 62 -14.19 -7.57 2.61
C GLN A 62 -13.45 -6.56 3.52
N LEU A 63 -13.95 -5.33 3.64
CA LEU A 63 -13.35 -4.31 4.50
C LEU A 63 -13.35 -4.71 5.99
N ASP A 64 -14.41 -5.36 6.46
CA ASP A 64 -14.50 -5.86 7.84
C ASP A 64 -13.47 -6.98 8.11
N GLU A 65 -13.31 -7.94 7.21
CA GLU A 65 -12.32 -9.01 7.37
C GLU A 65 -10.88 -8.48 7.25
N LEU A 66 -10.60 -7.61 6.28
CA LEU A 66 -9.28 -7.00 6.13
C LEU A 66 -8.90 -6.16 7.35
N GLN A 67 -9.84 -5.39 7.92
CA GLN A 67 -9.61 -4.64 9.16
C GLN A 67 -9.27 -5.59 10.32
N LYS A 68 -10.00 -6.71 10.46
CA LYS A 68 -9.70 -7.73 11.49
C LYS A 68 -8.33 -8.36 11.28
N ASP A 69 -7.91 -8.53 10.03
CA ASP A 69 -6.58 -9.03 9.66
C ASP A 69 -5.46 -8.01 9.89
N GLY A 70 -5.80 -6.76 10.20
CA GLY A 70 -4.85 -5.70 10.54
C GLY A 70 -4.46 -4.80 9.37
N VAL A 71 -5.14 -4.91 8.23
CA VAL A 71 -5.00 -3.99 7.08
C VAL A 71 -5.37 -2.56 7.52
N ASN A 72 -4.55 -1.59 7.13
CA ASN A 72 -4.73 -0.18 7.44
C ASN A 72 -4.80 0.74 6.21
N ALA A 73 -4.71 0.18 4.99
CA ALA A 73 -4.89 0.90 3.75
C ALA A 73 -5.54 0.02 2.67
N ILE A 74 -6.46 0.60 1.90
CA ILE A 74 -7.10 -0.05 0.76
C ILE A 74 -6.69 0.67 -0.50
N ILE A 75 -6.20 -0.09 -1.48
CA ILE A 75 -5.87 0.40 -2.81
C ILE A 75 -7.00 -0.04 -3.75
N PHE A 76 -7.94 0.87 -4.03
CA PHE A 76 -9.17 0.56 -4.75
C PHE A 76 -9.08 1.01 -6.21
N GLN A 77 -9.29 0.10 -7.16
CA GLN A 77 -9.26 0.43 -8.58
C GLN A 77 -10.46 1.29 -8.97
N VAL A 78 -10.23 2.56 -9.25
CA VAL A 78 -11.27 3.53 -9.64
C VAL A 78 -11.29 3.80 -11.13
N ARG A 79 -10.21 3.47 -11.85
CA ARG A 79 -10.05 3.66 -13.29
C ARG A 79 -9.33 2.46 -13.90
N ALA A 80 -10.01 1.69 -14.73
CA ALA A 80 -9.48 0.43 -15.26
C ALA A 80 -9.08 0.53 -16.73
N GLU A 81 -9.88 1.21 -17.55
CA GLU A 81 -9.68 1.31 -18.98
C GLU A 81 -10.19 2.65 -19.56
N CYS A 82 -9.70 3.78 -19.04
CA CYS A 82 -10.23 5.12 -19.33
C CYS A 82 -11.72 5.26 -19.02
N ASP A 83 -12.15 4.61 -17.95
CA ASP A 83 -13.50 4.61 -17.41
C ASP A 83 -13.47 4.88 -15.90
N ALA A 84 -14.62 5.17 -15.29
CA ALA A 84 -14.69 5.63 -13.91
C ALA A 84 -15.64 4.77 -13.05
N LEU A 85 -15.17 4.35 -11.88
CA LEU A 85 -16.00 3.83 -10.79
C LEU A 85 -16.47 4.98 -9.85
N TYR A 86 -16.79 6.12 -10.45
CA TYR A 86 -17.26 7.34 -9.80
C TYR A 86 -17.88 8.25 -10.87
N PRO A 87 -18.76 9.21 -10.51
CA PRO A 87 -19.30 10.18 -11.46
C PRO A 87 -18.17 11.07 -11.97
N SER A 88 -17.76 10.87 -13.23
CA SER A 88 -16.73 11.65 -13.91
C SER A 88 -17.34 12.47 -15.04
N ARG A 89 -16.85 13.70 -15.21
CA ARG A 89 -17.15 14.55 -16.37
C ARG A 89 -16.22 14.28 -17.57
N TYR A 90 -15.14 13.53 -17.34
CA TYR A 90 -14.12 13.25 -18.34
C TYR A 90 -14.22 11.84 -18.91
N GLU A 91 -14.63 10.88 -18.09
CA GLU A 91 -14.62 9.46 -18.43
C GLU A 91 -16.01 8.83 -18.24
N PRO A 92 -16.40 7.88 -19.11
CA PRO A 92 -17.64 7.16 -18.95
C PRO A 92 -17.64 6.31 -17.68
N TRP A 93 -18.83 6.02 -17.15
CA TRP A 93 -18.99 5.01 -16.13
C TRP A 93 -18.38 3.67 -16.55
N SER A 94 -17.75 2.99 -15.60
CA SER A 94 -17.08 1.73 -15.88
C SER A 94 -18.05 0.59 -16.20
N LYS A 95 -17.72 -0.19 -17.23
CA LYS A 95 -18.43 -1.44 -17.52
C LYS A 95 -18.34 -2.45 -16.39
N PHE A 96 -17.33 -2.35 -15.51
CA PHE A 96 -17.14 -3.29 -14.41
C PHE A 96 -18.19 -3.12 -13.31
N LEU A 97 -19.00 -2.05 -13.34
CA LEU A 97 -20.14 -1.84 -12.44
C LEU A 97 -21.46 -2.39 -13.01
N THR A 98 -21.68 -2.23 -14.31
CA THR A 98 -23.02 -2.40 -14.92
C THR A 98 -23.04 -3.31 -16.15
N GLY A 99 -21.88 -3.81 -16.56
CA GLY A 99 -21.69 -4.57 -17.80
C GLY A 99 -21.51 -3.71 -19.06
N ARG A 100 -21.80 -2.40 -19.00
CA ARG A 100 -21.74 -1.49 -20.16
C ARG A 100 -21.15 -0.13 -19.79
N GLN A 101 -20.10 0.28 -20.51
CA GLN A 101 -19.51 1.61 -20.32
C GLN A 101 -20.56 2.73 -20.51
N GLY A 102 -20.42 3.80 -19.72
CA GLY A 102 -21.30 4.97 -19.76
C GLY A 102 -22.63 4.80 -19.03
N THR A 103 -22.93 3.60 -18.50
CA THR A 103 -24.16 3.35 -17.75
C THR A 103 -23.92 3.52 -16.25
N PRO A 104 -24.55 4.52 -15.58
CA PRO A 104 -24.43 4.68 -14.12
C PRO A 104 -25.05 3.48 -13.40
N PRO A 105 -24.58 3.14 -12.18
CA PRO A 105 -25.20 2.08 -11.38
C PRO A 105 -26.64 2.44 -10.99
N SER A 106 -27.51 1.43 -10.87
CA SER A 106 -28.90 1.58 -10.43
C SER A 106 -29.26 0.49 -9.39
N PRO A 107 -29.74 0.85 -8.18
CA PRO A 107 -29.87 2.21 -7.64
C PRO A 107 -28.57 3.00 -7.66
N TYR A 108 -28.68 4.32 -7.89
CA TYR A 108 -27.53 5.22 -7.99
C TYR A 108 -26.71 5.22 -6.71
N TRP A 109 -25.38 5.20 -6.88
CA TRP A 109 -24.40 5.48 -5.84
C TRP A 109 -23.07 5.90 -6.48
N ASP A 110 -22.22 6.55 -5.69
CA ASP A 110 -20.83 6.88 -6.04
C ASP A 110 -19.89 5.86 -5.35
N PRO A 111 -19.32 4.89 -6.09
CA PRO A 111 -18.48 3.85 -5.49
C PRO A 111 -17.21 4.37 -4.83
N LEU A 112 -16.55 5.39 -5.40
CA LEU A 112 -15.37 5.98 -4.80
C LEU A 112 -15.71 6.67 -3.48
N GLN A 113 -16.73 7.54 -3.46
CA GLN A 113 -17.14 8.20 -2.21
C GLN A 113 -17.51 7.19 -1.13
N TRP A 114 -18.29 6.16 -1.50
CA TRP A 114 -18.69 5.12 -0.55
C TRP A 114 -17.49 4.35 0.01
N MET A 115 -16.50 4.03 -0.82
CA MET A 115 -15.27 3.35 -0.38
C MET A 115 -14.44 4.22 0.57
N ILE A 116 -14.35 5.53 0.32
CA ILE A 116 -13.69 6.49 1.24
C ILE A 116 -14.38 6.45 2.61
N ASP A 117 -15.69 6.64 2.63
CA ASP A 117 -16.47 6.70 3.86
C ASP A 117 -16.34 5.39 4.68
N GLU A 118 -16.41 4.23 4.02
CA GLU A 118 -16.29 2.93 4.68
C GLU A 118 -14.86 2.63 5.17
N CYS A 119 -13.83 3.04 4.43
CA CYS A 119 -12.43 2.89 4.86
C CYS A 119 -12.12 3.81 6.05
N HIS A 120 -12.47 5.09 5.95
CA HIS A 120 -12.25 6.07 7.00
C HIS A 120 -13.01 5.72 8.29
N ARG A 121 -14.25 5.22 8.20
CA ARG A 121 -14.97 4.73 9.40
C ARG A 121 -14.25 3.59 10.11
N ARG A 122 -13.48 2.79 9.37
CA ARG A 122 -12.65 1.68 9.89
C ARG A 122 -11.24 2.12 10.27
N GLY A 123 -10.88 3.38 10.06
CA GLY A 123 -9.53 3.82 10.32
C GLY A 123 -8.50 3.36 9.30
N MET A 124 -8.95 2.98 8.11
CA MET A 124 -8.10 2.62 6.97
C MET A 124 -7.99 3.81 6.02
N GLU A 125 -6.81 3.98 5.42
CA GLU A 125 -6.62 4.91 4.29
C GLU A 125 -7.25 4.34 3.02
N LEU A 126 -7.71 5.21 2.10
CA LEU A 126 -8.09 4.83 0.74
C LEU A 126 -7.16 5.49 -0.29
N HIS A 127 -6.48 4.66 -1.06
CA HIS A 127 -5.68 5.08 -2.20
C HIS A 127 -6.44 4.74 -3.49
N ALA A 128 -6.76 5.76 -4.29
CA ALA A 128 -7.43 5.60 -5.56
C ALA A 128 -6.43 5.08 -6.61
N TRP A 129 -6.63 3.83 -7.04
CA TRP A 129 -5.80 3.18 -8.05
C TRP A 129 -6.35 3.41 -9.45
N ILE A 130 -5.47 3.91 -10.31
CA ILE A 130 -5.75 4.08 -11.73
C ILE A 130 -4.77 3.25 -12.56
N ASN A 131 -5.28 2.63 -13.62
CA ASN A 131 -4.43 2.30 -14.76
C ASN A 131 -4.28 3.56 -15.60
N PRO A 132 -3.06 4.06 -15.89
CA PRO A 132 -2.88 5.34 -16.58
C PRO A 132 -3.15 5.28 -18.08
N TYR A 133 -2.66 4.26 -18.80
CA TYR A 133 -2.66 4.28 -20.26
C TYR A 133 -3.70 3.35 -20.90
N ARG A 134 -4.19 2.33 -20.21
CA ARG A 134 -5.18 1.42 -20.79
C ARG A 134 -6.47 2.19 -21.08
N ALA A 135 -6.91 2.15 -22.33
CA ALA A 135 -8.17 2.71 -22.79
C ALA A 135 -9.20 1.64 -23.18
N LYS A 136 -8.77 0.39 -23.38
CA LYS A 136 -9.67 -0.72 -23.67
C LYS A 136 -9.00 -2.05 -23.37
N THR A 137 -9.68 -2.95 -22.66
CA THR A 137 -9.29 -4.35 -22.48
C THR A 137 -9.76 -5.24 -23.64
N LYS A 138 -9.17 -6.44 -23.75
CA LYS A 138 -9.60 -7.47 -24.72
C LYS A 138 -11.07 -7.86 -24.57
N THR A 139 -11.64 -7.72 -23.37
CA THR A 139 -13.03 -8.10 -23.07
C THR A 139 -14.03 -6.96 -23.28
N THR A 140 -13.58 -5.77 -23.69
CA THR A 140 -14.47 -4.65 -24.02
C THR A 140 -14.81 -4.70 -25.49
N SER A 141 -16.07 -4.99 -25.81
CA SER A 141 -16.55 -5.04 -27.20
C SER A 141 -17.12 -3.71 -27.69
N GLN A 142 -17.61 -2.86 -26.77
CA GLN A 142 -18.24 -1.58 -27.09
C GLN A 142 -17.72 -0.47 -26.17
N LEU A 143 -17.37 0.65 -26.78
CA LEU A 143 -16.99 1.89 -26.07
C LEU A 143 -18.17 2.85 -26.00
N ALA A 144 -18.24 3.63 -24.92
CA ALA A 144 -19.21 4.72 -24.81
C ALA A 144 -18.92 5.83 -25.82
N ALA A 145 -19.94 6.57 -26.26
CA ALA A 145 -19.79 7.62 -27.29
C ALA A 145 -18.85 8.75 -26.86
N ASN A 146 -18.75 9.03 -25.56
CA ASN A 146 -17.86 10.04 -24.98
C ASN A 146 -16.49 9.47 -24.56
N HIS A 147 -16.17 8.22 -24.91
CA HIS A 147 -14.90 7.60 -24.54
C HIS A 147 -13.73 8.19 -25.35
N ILE A 148 -12.56 8.33 -24.73
CA ILE A 148 -11.39 9.00 -25.35
C ILE A 148 -10.96 8.37 -26.68
N ALA A 149 -10.94 7.05 -26.77
CA ALA A 149 -10.63 6.34 -28.01
C ALA A 149 -11.69 6.51 -29.12
N VAL A 150 -12.87 7.04 -28.81
CA VAL A 150 -13.93 7.38 -29.79
C VAL A 150 -13.81 8.84 -30.21
N THR A 151 -13.65 9.75 -29.25
CA THR A 151 -13.60 11.20 -29.53
C THR A 151 -12.24 11.67 -30.06
N HIS A 152 -11.17 10.95 -29.72
CA HIS A 152 -9.79 11.22 -30.14
C HIS A 152 -9.04 9.93 -30.50
N PRO A 153 -9.43 9.25 -31.60
CA PRO A 153 -8.81 7.99 -32.01
C PRO A 153 -7.33 8.13 -32.40
N ASP A 154 -6.88 9.34 -32.74
CA ASP A 154 -5.49 9.69 -33.03
C ASP A 154 -4.58 9.61 -31.79
N ARG A 155 -5.16 9.68 -30.59
CA ARG A 155 -4.42 9.69 -29.31
C ARG A 155 -4.14 8.29 -28.75
N ILE A 156 -4.57 7.23 -29.44
CA ILE A 156 -4.42 5.85 -28.98
C ILE A 156 -3.78 4.99 -30.05
N PHE A 157 -3.20 3.87 -29.62
CA PHE A 157 -2.83 2.80 -30.53
C PHE A 157 -3.39 1.45 -30.07
N SER A 158 -3.56 0.54 -31.04
CA SER A 158 -3.94 -0.85 -30.77
C SER A 158 -2.70 -1.70 -30.51
N TYR A 159 -2.75 -2.57 -29.50
CA TYR A 159 -1.67 -3.49 -29.19
C TYR A 159 -2.24 -4.74 -28.52
N ASP A 160 -2.04 -5.92 -29.11
CA ASP A 160 -2.52 -7.20 -28.56
C ASP A 160 -4.01 -7.14 -28.12
N GLY A 161 -4.91 -6.63 -28.98
CA GLY A 161 -6.33 -6.50 -28.67
C GLY A 161 -6.72 -5.43 -27.64
N LEU A 162 -5.75 -4.71 -27.07
CA LEU A 162 -5.94 -3.54 -26.20
C LEU A 162 -5.97 -2.25 -27.02
N TYR A 163 -6.58 -1.21 -26.45
CA TYR A 163 -6.27 0.19 -26.82
C TYR A 163 -5.48 0.84 -25.69
N ILE A 164 -4.41 1.52 -26.06
CA ILE A 164 -3.47 2.18 -25.16
C ILE A 164 -3.40 3.65 -25.55
N LEU A 165 -3.62 4.56 -24.60
CA LEU A 165 -3.27 5.97 -24.74
C LEU A 165 -1.78 6.06 -25.04
N ASN A 166 -1.41 6.67 -26.17
CA ASN A 166 -0.03 6.77 -26.58
C ASN A 166 0.80 7.58 -25.56
N PRO A 167 1.76 6.99 -24.83
CA PRO A 167 2.53 7.70 -23.82
C PRO A 167 3.44 8.80 -24.40
N ALA A 168 3.70 8.75 -25.72
CA ALA A 168 4.48 9.75 -26.42
C ALA A 168 3.80 11.12 -26.54
N LEU A 169 2.47 11.16 -26.42
CA LEU A 169 1.69 12.37 -26.66
C LEU A 169 1.52 13.17 -25.35
N PRO A 170 2.01 14.43 -25.26
CA PRO A 170 1.79 15.30 -24.11
C PRO A 170 0.32 15.43 -23.71
N GLU A 171 -0.59 15.45 -24.68
CA GLU A 171 -2.04 15.57 -24.48
C GLU A 171 -2.61 14.42 -23.65
N ASN A 172 -2.02 13.22 -23.76
CA ASN A 172 -2.42 12.05 -22.96
C ASN A 172 -1.95 12.17 -21.52
N ARG A 173 -0.71 12.64 -21.30
CA ARG A 173 -0.23 12.96 -19.95
C ARG A 173 -1.10 14.03 -19.29
N ASP A 174 -1.40 15.12 -20.00
CA ASP A 174 -2.27 16.20 -19.49
C ASP A 174 -3.68 15.72 -19.19
N TYR A 175 -4.25 14.87 -20.05
CA TYR A 175 -5.56 14.28 -19.84
C TYR A 175 -5.62 13.41 -18.58
N ILE A 176 -4.63 12.52 -18.38
CA ILE A 176 -4.57 11.68 -17.18
C ILE A 176 -4.41 12.56 -15.94
N CYS A 177 -3.54 13.57 -15.97
CA CYS A 177 -3.37 14.51 -14.85
C CYS A 177 -4.67 15.25 -14.54
N ARG A 178 -5.47 15.62 -15.56
CA ARG A 178 -6.78 16.26 -15.37
C ARG A 178 -7.81 15.34 -14.72
N VAL A 179 -7.81 14.06 -15.09
CA VAL A 179 -8.66 13.05 -14.44
C VAL A 179 -8.26 12.87 -12.96
N VAL A 180 -6.96 12.81 -12.67
CA VAL A 180 -6.47 12.71 -11.29
C VAL A 180 -6.77 13.97 -10.49
N ASP A 181 -6.59 15.15 -11.07
CA ASP A 181 -6.95 16.43 -10.45
C ASP A 181 -8.43 16.48 -10.07
N ASP A 182 -9.32 15.94 -10.91
CA ASP A 182 -10.75 15.81 -10.60
C ASP A 182 -11.01 14.90 -9.40
N ILE A 183 -10.29 13.77 -9.31
CA ILE A 183 -10.37 12.86 -8.16
C ILE A 183 -9.90 13.59 -6.90
N VAL A 184 -8.69 14.12 -6.92
CA VAL A 184 -8.04 14.73 -5.73
C VAL A 184 -8.80 15.98 -5.29
N SER A 185 -9.39 16.75 -6.21
CA SER A 185 -10.15 17.95 -5.84
C SER A 185 -11.49 17.64 -5.16
N ARG A 186 -12.20 16.58 -5.58
CA ARG A 186 -13.56 16.28 -5.10
C ARG A 186 -13.61 15.28 -3.96
N TYR A 187 -12.67 14.34 -3.91
CA TYR A 187 -12.70 13.22 -2.98
C TYR A 187 -11.62 13.34 -1.90
N ASP A 188 -11.93 12.89 -0.68
CA ASP A 188 -10.97 12.83 0.43
C ASP A 188 -10.14 11.54 0.39
N VAL A 189 -9.49 11.30 -0.75
CA VAL A 189 -8.53 10.19 -0.90
C VAL A 189 -7.26 10.48 -0.11
N ASP A 190 -6.65 9.43 0.43
CA ASP A 190 -5.37 9.52 1.15
C ASP A 190 -4.17 9.35 0.21
N GLY A 191 -4.41 8.73 -0.95
CA GLY A 191 -3.40 8.60 -1.99
C GLY A 191 -3.94 8.36 -3.40
N ILE A 192 -3.08 8.59 -4.38
CA ILE A 192 -3.20 8.14 -5.76
C ILE A 192 -2.19 7.01 -5.98
N HIS A 193 -2.64 5.95 -6.64
CA HIS A 193 -1.82 4.80 -6.94
C HIS A 193 -1.85 4.46 -8.42
N ILE A 194 -0.69 4.21 -9.01
CA ILE A 194 -0.58 3.58 -10.34
C ILE A 194 0.09 2.22 -10.19
N ASP A 195 -0.32 1.26 -11.01
CA ASP A 195 0.25 -0.08 -11.06
C ASP A 195 1.40 -0.15 -12.07
N ASP A 196 1.58 -1.32 -12.69
CA ASP A 196 2.73 -1.70 -13.50
C ASP A 196 2.51 -1.51 -15.02
N TYR A 197 1.37 -0.95 -15.43
CA TYR A 197 1.07 -0.75 -16.85
C TYR A 197 1.52 0.63 -17.33
N PHE A 198 2.70 0.68 -17.94
CA PHE A 198 3.24 1.86 -18.62
C PHE A 198 3.04 1.73 -20.13
N TYR A 199 4.11 1.51 -20.89
CA TYR A 199 3.99 0.89 -22.20
C TYR A 199 3.49 -0.56 -22.06
N PRO A 200 2.86 -1.13 -23.10
CA PRO A 200 2.26 -2.44 -23.00
C PRO A 200 3.32 -3.53 -22.80
N TYR A 201 2.94 -4.55 -22.03
CA TYR A 201 3.73 -5.77 -21.87
C TYR A 201 4.06 -6.38 -23.23
N PRO A 202 5.31 -6.83 -23.48
CA PRO A 202 5.67 -7.46 -24.74
C PRO A 202 4.77 -8.66 -25.07
N ALA A 203 4.16 -8.63 -26.25
CA ALA A 203 3.38 -9.72 -26.81
C ALA A 203 4.01 -10.22 -28.11
N ALA A 204 3.97 -11.53 -28.33
CA ALA A 204 4.58 -12.16 -29.50
C ALA A 204 3.98 -11.59 -30.80
N GLY A 205 4.86 -11.20 -31.73
CA GLY A 205 4.47 -10.65 -33.03
C GLY A 205 3.91 -9.22 -32.99
N GLN A 206 3.91 -8.56 -31.83
CA GLN A 206 3.45 -7.18 -31.67
C GLN A 206 4.64 -6.22 -31.63
N THR A 207 4.49 -5.07 -32.29
CA THR A 207 5.45 -3.95 -32.23
C THR A 207 4.71 -2.71 -31.77
N ILE A 208 5.30 -1.94 -30.85
CA ILE A 208 4.72 -0.68 -30.39
C ILE A 208 4.79 0.33 -31.57
N PRO A 209 3.65 0.90 -32.02
CA PRO A 209 3.59 1.68 -33.24
C PRO A 209 3.89 3.18 -33.02
N ASP A 210 4.98 3.50 -32.34
CA ASP A 210 5.39 4.88 -31.95
C ASP A 210 6.64 5.39 -32.69
N GLN A 211 7.07 4.68 -33.74
CA GLN A 211 8.26 5.05 -34.51
C GLN A 211 8.12 6.43 -35.17
N ARG A 212 6.91 6.78 -35.63
CA ARG A 212 6.63 8.09 -36.23
C ARG A 212 6.69 9.20 -35.18
N ASP A 213 6.16 8.95 -34.00
CA ASP A 213 6.20 9.90 -32.88
C ASP A 213 7.65 10.17 -32.47
N PHE A 214 8.48 9.12 -32.39
CA PHE A 214 9.91 9.26 -32.09
C PHE A 214 10.69 10.05 -33.16
N GLN A 215 10.37 9.86 -34.45
CA GLN A 215 11.00 10.63 -35.53
C GLN A 215 10.61 12.11 -35.50
N HIS A 216 9.39 12.41 -35.06
CA HIS A 216 8.86 13.77 -34.99
C HIS A 216 9.37 14.52 -33.75
N ASP A 217 9.43 13.87 -32.59
CA ASP A 217 9.88 14.45 -31.32
C ASP A 217 10.88 13.55 -30.60
N SER A 218 12.08 13.38 -31.16
CA SER A 218 13.10 12.52 -30.53
C SER A 218 13.68 13.09 -29.24
N ARG A 219 13.47 14.39 -28.95
CA ARG A 219 14.06 15.14 -27.82
C ARG A 219 15.56 14.90 -27.62
N GLY A 220 16.30 14.64 -28.72
CA GLY A 220 17.74 14.38 -28.70
C GLY A 220 18.14 12.93 -28.37
N PHE A 221 17.19 12.04 -28.13
CA PHE A 221 17.46 10.61 -27.97
C PHE A 221 17.74 9.95 -29.31
N THR A 222 18.74 9.08 -29.35
CA THR A 222 19.07 8.25 -30.53
C THR A 222 18.53 6.83 -30.43
N ASP A 223 18.16 6.37 -29.23
CA ASP A 223 17.49 5.10 -28.98
C ASP A 223 16.04 5.35 -28.56
N ILE A 224 15.08 4.82 -29.34
CA ILE A 224 13.65 4.94 -29.06
C ILE A 224 13.29 4.41 -27.66
N ARG A 225 14.06 3.45 -27.12
CA ARG A 225 13.82 2.88 -25.79
C ARG A 225 14.15 3.88 -24.68
N ASP A 226 15.18 4.71 -24.85
CA ASP A 226 15.49 5.80 -23.92
C ASP A 226 14.40 6.88 -23.99
N TRP A 227 13.95 7.20 -25.19
CA TRP A 227 12.85 8.15 -25.39
C TRP A 227 11.51 7.66 -24.79
N ARG A 228 11.20 6.37 -24.91
CA ARG A 228 10.03 5.76 -24.25
C ARG A 228 10.12 5.87 -22.73
N ARG A 229 11.30 5.64 -22.13
CA ARG A 229 11.52 5.86 -20.69
C ARG A 229 11.29 7.31 -20.32
N ASP A 230 11.80 8.25 -21.12
CA ASP A 230 11.60 9.68 -20.89
C ASP A 230 10.12 10.09 -20.99
N ASN A 231 9.34 9.53 -21.91
CA ASN A 231 7.88 9.75 -21.98
C ASN A 231 7.18 9.37 -20.66
N VAL A 232 7.54 8.21 -20.10
CA VAL A 232 6.98 7.74 -18.82
C VAL A 232 7.49 8.59 -17.66
N ASP A 233 8.76 8.97 -17.65
CA ASP A 233 9.36 9.85 -16.64
C ASP A 233 8.65 11.21 -16.56
N LEU A 234 8.40 11.83 -17.72
CA LEU A 234 7.65 13.08 -17.82
C LEU A 234 6.25 12.93 -17.24
N PHE A 235 5.57 11.80 -17.52
CA PHE A 235 4.26 11.49 -16.94
C PHE A 235 4.30 11.36 -15.43
N VAL A 236 5.20 10.51 -14.89
CA VAL A 236 5.27 10.27 -13.44
C VAL A 236 5.58 11.55 -12.69
N LYS A 237 6.53 12.36 -13.20
CA LYS A 237 6.87 13.65 -12.61
C LYS A 237 5.67 14.61 -12.61
N GLN A 238 5.02 14.80 -13.76
CA GLN A 238 3.89 15.72 -13.87
C GLN A 238 2.69 15.27 -13.01
N LEU A 239 2.45 13.95 -12.92
CA LEU A 239 1.38 13.40 -12.10
C LEU A 239 1.63 13.67 -10.61
N GLY A 240 2.83 13.39 -10.10
CA GLY A 240 3.19 13.69 -8.72
C GLY A 240 3.06 15.18 -8.39
N GLU A 241 3.59 16.04 -9.25
CA GLU A 241 3.47 17.50 -9.12
C GLU A 241 1.99 17.95 -9.10
N SER A 242 1.15 17.38 -9.96
CA SER A 242 -0.29 17.71 -10.03
C SER A 242 -1.03 17.32 -8.75
N VAL A 243 -0.75 16.13 -8.19
CA VAL A 243 -1.35 15.67 -6.95
C VAL A 243 -0.99 16.59 -5.79
N HIS A 244 0.30 16.87 -5.60
CA HIS A 244 0.76 17.70 -4.48
C HIS A 244 0.37 19.17 -4.63
N GLN A 245 0.27 19.69 -5.86
CA GLN A 245 -0.26 21.03 -6.09
C GLN A 245 -1.73 21.16 -5.63
N ARG A 246 -2.53 20.10 -5.80
CA ARG A 246 -3.94 20.09 -5.39
C ARG A 246 -4.12 19.87 -3.89
N LYS A 247 -3.50 18.82 -3.35
CA LYS A 247 -3.54 18.45 -1.93
C LYS A 247 -2.16 17.89 -1.54
N PRO A 248 -1.29 18.69 -0.91
CA PRO A 248 0.10 18.29 -0.61
C PRO A 248 0.24 17.03 0.26
N TRP A 249 -0.79 16.68 1.04
CA TRP A 249 -0.81 15.49 1.89
C TRP A 249 -1.28 14.22 1.21
N VAL A 250 -1.81 14.30 -0.02
CA VAL A 250 -2.24 13.12 -0.77
C VAL A 250 -1.01 12.44 -1.35
N LYS A 251 -0.80 11.20 -0.96
CA LYS A 251 0.39 10.42 -1.33
C LYS A 251 0.28 9.96 -2.78
N PHE A 252 1.36 10.04 -3.55
CA PHE A 252 1.44 9.41 -4.87
C PHE A 252 2.38 8.22 -4.83
N GLY A 253 1.88 7.02 -5.16
CA GLY A 253 2.73 5.84 -5.21
C GLY A 253 2.54 4.98 -6.44
N VAL A 254 3.54 4.13 -6.67
CA VAL A 254 3.62 3.25 -7.84
C VAL A 254 3.84 1.81 -7.41
N SER A 255 3.14 0.85 -8.04
CA SER A 255 3.39 -0.58 -7.91
C SER A 255 3.95 -1.14 -9.21
N PRO A 256 5.27 -1.09 -9.42
CA PRO A 256 5.88 -1.58 -10.64
C PRO A 256 6.00 -3.12 -10.62
N PHE A 257 6.36 -3.70 -11.76
CA PHE A 257 6.71 -5.12 -11.84
C PHE A 257 7.84 -5.47 -10.86
N GLY A 258 7.93 -6.71 -10.40
CA GLY A 258 8.86 -7.05 -9.32
C GLY A 258 10.34 -7.08 -9.71
N ILE A 259 10.68 -7.19 -11.00
CA ILE A 259 12.07 -7.14 -11.49
C ILE A 259 12.32 -5.77 -12.11
N TYR A 260 13.27 -5.00 -11.55
CA TYR A 260 13.71 -3.75 -12.16
C TYR A 260 14.50 -4.02 -13.45
N ARG A 261 15.59 -4.77 -13.32
CA ARG A 261 16.46 -5.27 -14.40
C ARG A 261 17.06 -6.61 -13.99
N ASN A 262 17.34 -7.47 -14.96
CA ASN A 262 18.09 -8.70 -14.76
C ASN A 262 19.59 -8.40 -14.73
N GLN A 263 20.36 -9.19 -13.99
CA GLN A 263 21.81 -9.09 -13.92
C GLN A 263 22.48 -9.24 -15.30
N LYS A 264 21.87 -10.00 -16.22
CA LYS A 264 22.38 -10.13 -17.60
C LYS A 264 22.27 -8.82 -18.39
N SER A 265 21.23 -8.03 -18.15
CA SER A 265 20.97 -6.76 -18.85
C SER A 265 21.79 -5.62 -18.25
N ASP A 266 21.94 -5.62 -16.92
CA ASP A 266 22.77 -4.68 -16.17
C ASP A 266 23.52 -5.44 -15.06
N PRO A 267 24.80 -5.82 -15.25
CA PRO A 267 25.57 -6.55 -14.25
C PRO A 267 25.79 -5.81 -12.93
N ARG A 268 25.64 -4.48 -12.92
CA ARG A 268 25.89 -3.63 -11.74
C ARG A 268 24.62 -3.37 -10.94
N ASN A 269 23.49 -3.19 -11.62
CA ASN A 269 22.23 -2.86 -10.97
C ASN A 269 21.17 -3.93 -11.06
N GLY A 270 21.28 -4.94 -11.93
CA GLY A 270 20.27 -5.97 -12.06
C GLY A 270 20.23 -6.96 -10.88
N SER A 271 19.05 -7.48 -10.58
CA SER A 271 18.85 -8.61 -9.65
C SER A 271 19.26 -9.92 -10.30
N ARG A 272 19.57 -10.95 -9.51
CA ARG A 272 19.86 -12.32 -10.00
C ARG A 272 18.59 -13.02 -10.51
N THR A 273 18.02 -12.48 -11.57
CA THR A 273 16.75 -12.89 -12.18
C THR A 273 16.89 -12.99 -13.70
N SER A 274 15.87 -13.56 -14.36
CA SER A 274 15.85 -13.75 -15.82
C SER A 274 14.46 -13.55 -16.44
N GLY A 275 13.58 -12.79 -15.78
CA GLY A 275 12.21 -12.52 -16.24
C GLY A 275 12.06 -11.20 -17.00
N LEU A 276 10.81 -10.76 -17.19
CA LEU A 276 10.46 -9.41 -17.67
C LEU A 276 11.09 -8.33 -16.78
N GLN A 277 11.39 -7.15 -17.32
CA GLN A 277 12.05 -6.07 -16.59
C GLN A 277 11.31 -4.74 -16.75
N ASN A 278 11.12 -4.00 -15.65
CA ASN A 278 10.52 -2.67 -15.70
C ASN A 278 11.26 -1.73 -16.67
N TYR A 279 12.58 -1.62 -16.51
CA TYR A 279 13.37 -0.61 -17.22
C TYR A 279 13.47 -0.90 -18.73
N ASP A 280 13.65 -2.17 -19.08
CA ASP A 280 13.96 -2.60 -20.44
C ASP A 280 12.71 -2.87 -21.28
N ASP A 281 11.69 -3.49 -20.66
CA ASP A 281 10.53 -4.02 -21.40
C ASP A 281 9.28 -3.15 -21.21
N LEU A 282 9.12 -2.53 -20.04
CA LEU A 282 7.98 -1.65 -19.70
C LEU A 282 8.35 -0.16 -19.72
N TYR A 283 9.62 0.17 -19.96
CA TYR A 283 10.17 1.52 -20.02
C TYR A 283 9.91 2.35 -18.76
N ALA A 284 9.97 1.68 -17.59
CA ALA A 284 9.74 2.27 -16.29
C ALA A 284 11.04 2.37 -15.48
N ASP A 285 11.63 3.56 -15.39
CA ASP A 285 12.80 3.83 -14.56
C ASP A 285 12.39 4.16 -13.10
N VAL A 286 11.86 3.14 -12.42
CA VAL A 286 11.35 3.28 -11.05
C VAL A 286 12.40 3.81 -10.08
N LEU A 287 13.66 3.41 -10.25
CA LEU A 287 14.73 3.88 -9.36
C LEU A 287 14.95 5.38 -9.52
N LYS A 288 14.89 5.92 -10.75
CA LYS A 288 14.93 7.36 -11.00
C LYS A 288 13.77 8.07 -10.29
N TRP A 289 12.55 7.54 -10.37
CA TRP A 289 11.37 8.16 -9.73
C TRP A 289 11.49 8.20 -8.20
N VAL A 290 11.94 7.09 -7.60
CA VAL A 290 12.19 6.99 -6.15
C VAL A 290 13.30 7.95 -5.72
N ASN A 291 14.42 8.00 -6.45
CA ASN A 291 15.57 8.80 -6.08
C ASN A 291 15.35 10.31 -6.27
N ASN A 292 14.60 10.71 -7.30
CA ASN A 292 14.24 12.10 -7.52
C ASN A 292 13.02 12.54 -6.72
N GLY A 293 12.38 11.61 -6.00
CA GLY A 293 11.24 11.90 -5.16
C GLY A 293 9.95 12.22 -5.93
N TRP A 294 9.83 11.76 -7.17
CA TRP A 294 8.63 11.93 -8.00
C TRP A 294 7.46 11.04 -7.57
N VAL A 295 7.74 10.04 -6.74
CA VAL A 295 6.77 9.22 -6.02
C VAL A 295 7.06 9.30 -4.53
N ASP A 296 6.03 9.14 -3.71
CA ASP A 296 6.10 9.14 -2.25
C ASP A 296 6.33 7.74 -1.68
N TYR A 297 5.92 6.70 -2.40
CA TYR A 297 6.18 5.31 -2.04
C TYR A 297 6.26 4.39 -3.26
N CYS A 298 6.91 3.23 -3.08
CA CYS A 298 7.08 2.23 -4.13
C CYS A 298 6.64 0.84 -3.63
N VAL A 299 5.92 0.09 -4.47
CA VAL A 299 5.36 -1.23 -4.15
C VAL A 299 5.71 -2.28 -5.22
N PRO A 300 6.97 -2.72 -5.35
CA PRO A 300 7.31 -3.76 -6.31
C PRO A 300 6.51 -5.05 -6.08
N GLN A 301 5.99 -5.59 -7.18
CA GLN A 301 5.16 -6.79 -7.20
C GLN A 301 5.99 -8.07 -7.10
N LEU A 302 6.32 -8.51 -5.88
CA LEU A 302 7.09 -9.73 -5.63
C LEU A 302 6.17 -10.96 -5.57
N TYR A 303 5.55 -11.25 -6.70
CA TYR A 303 4.52 -12.28 -6.85
C TYR A 303 5.10 -13.66 -7.17
N TRP A 304 6.28 -13.98 -6.64
CA TRP A 304 6.91 -15.29 -6.79
C TRP A 304 7.08 -15.98 -5.44
N GLU A 305 7.24 -17.29 -5.50
CA GLU A 305 7.63 -18.11 -4.37
C GLU A 305 9.15 -17.98 -4.08
N ILE A 306 9.53 -18.18 -2.82
CA ILE A 306 10.94 -18.40 -2.44
C ILE A 306 11.43 -19.66 -3.14
N GLY A 307 12.59 -19.57 -3.77
CA GLY A 307 13.20 -20.60 -4.60
C GLY A 307 12.83 -20.52 -6.09
N ASN A 308 12.03 -19.54 -6.53
CA ASN A 308 11.68 -19.42 -7.94
C ASN A 308 12.94 -19.21 -8.80
N ARG A 309 13.15 -20.06 -9.82
CA ARG A 309 14.37 -20.05 -10.62
C ARG A 309 14.59 -18.76 -11.42
N ALA A 310 13.52 -18.12 -11.88
CA ALA A 310 13.60 -16.93 -12.73
C ALA A 310 13.52 -15.62 -11.92
N ALA A 311 12.86 -15.65 -10.77
CA ALA A 311 12.47 -14.48 -9.99
C ALA A 311 12.34 -14.82 -8.50
N ASP A 312 13.43 -15.29 -7.89
CA ASP A 312 13.44 -15.70 -6.48
C ASP A 312 13.00 -14.55 -5.55
N TYR A 313 12.00 -14.82 -4.70
CA TYR A 313 11.46 -13.81 -3.78
C TYR A 313 12.53 -13.28 -2.82
N GLN A 314 13.41 -14.15 -2.30
CA GLN A 314 14.44 -13.76 -1.33
C GLN A 314 15.50 -12.84 -1.97
N GLU A 315 15.94 -13.14 -3.19
CA GLU A 315 16.78 -12.25 -3.98
C GLU A 315 16.10 -10.89 -4.20
N LEU A 316 14.84 -10.89 -4.64
CA LEU A 316 14.14 -9.67 -5.02
C LEU A 316 13.87 -8.74 -3.84
N ILE A 317 13.37 -9.24 -2.71
CA ILE A 317 13.17 -8.41 -1.52
C ILE A 317 14.50 -7.83 -1.02
N GLY A 318 15.57 -8.63 -1.05
CA GLY A 318 16.91 -8.18 -0.70
C GLY A 318 17.45 -7.11 -1.65
N TRP A 319 17.19 -7.26 -2.95
CA TRP A 319 17.60 -6.29 -3.98
C TRP A 319 16.87 -4.95 -3.81
N TRP A 320 15.53 -4.97 -3.71
CA TRP A 320 14.72 -3.76 -3.53
C TRP A 320 15.07 -3.03 -2.23
N ASN A 321 15.26 -3.78 -1.14
CA ASN A 321 15.70 -3.23 0.14
C ASN A 321 17.03 -2.45 0.03
N ARG A 322 17.94 -2.83 -0.87
CA ARG A 322 19.21 -2.11 -1.08
C ARG A 322 19.10 -0.94 -2.06
N LYS A 323 18.20 -1.00 -3.03
CA LYS A 323 18.20 -0.11 -4.20
C LYS A 323 17.14 0.99 -4.17
N ALA A 324 16.05 0.83 -3.40
CA ALA A 324 14.93 1.76 -3.37
C ALA A 324 14.67 2.35 -1.96
N ALA A 325 15.72 2.79 -1.28
CA ALA A 325 15.63 3.24 0.12
C ALA A 325 15.27 4.73 0.30
N ASN A 326 15.25 5.54 -0.77
CA ASN A 326 15.00 6.98 -0.69
C ASN A 326 13.53 7.35 -0.48
N ARG A 327 12.63 6.38 -0.65
CA ARG A 327 11.20 6.48 -0.36
C ARG A 327 10.73 5.23 0.39
N PRO A 328 9.64 5.31 1.17
CA PRO A 328 8.98 4.14 1.72
C PRO A 328 8.80 3.03 0.68
N LEU A 329 9.34 1.85 1.01
CA LEU A 329 9.27 0.65 0.20
C LEU A 329 8.30 -0.35 0.85
N TYR A 330 7.28 -0.75 0.10
CA TYR A 330 6.34 -1.79 0.50
C TYR A 330 6.45 -2.97 -0.47
N ILE A 331 6.18 -4.19 -0.04
CA ILE A 331 6.25 -5.35 -0.95
C ILE A 331 4.85 -5.78 -1.36
N GLY A 332 4.60 -5.84 -2.67
CA GLY A 332 3.40 -6.48 -3.20
C GLY A 332 3.51 -7.99 -3.10
N GLU A 333 2.56 -8.65 -2.46
CA GLU A 333 2.56 -10.10 -2.24
C GLU A 333 1.36 -10.81 -2.84
N ASP A 334 1.62 -11.83 -3.66
CA ASP A 334 0.60 -12.76 -4.13
C ASP A 334 0.25 -13.75 -2.99
N VAL A 335 -0.94 -13.56 -2.40
CA VAL A 335 -1.47 -14.38 -1.30
C VAL A 335 -1.60 -15.84 -1.72
N LEU A 336 -2.22 -16.10 -2.88
CA LEU A 336 -2.50 -17.45 -3.35
C LEU A 336 -1.21 -18.21 -3.63
N ARG A 337 -0.23 -17.56 -4.25
CA ARG A 337 1.07 -18.18 -4.50
C ARG A 337 1.82 -18.47 -3.21
N THR A 338 1.77 -17.56 -2.24
CA THR A 338 2.45 -17.72 -0.95
C THR A 338 1.96 -18.95 -0.19
N VAL A 339 0.66 -19.27 -0.29
CA VAL A 339 0.08 -20.44 0.39
C VAL A 339 0.13 -21.73 -0.46
N LYS A 340 0.28 -21.60 -1.78
CA LYS A 340 0.34 -22.74 -2.71
C LYS A 340 1.63 -23.54 -2.59
N TYR A 341 2.77 -22.86 -2.40
CA TYR A 341 4.09 -23.51 -2.39
C TYR A 341 4.58 -23.71 -0.96
N ALA A 342 5.25 -24.84 -0.73
CA ALA A 342 5.91 -25.12 0.54
C ALA A 342 7.16 -24.24 0.73
N ASP A 343 7.52 -23.98 1.99
CA ASP A 343 8.80 -23.35 2.34
C ASP A 343 9.96 -24.31 2.01
N PRO A 344 10.95 -23.91 1.20
CA PRO A 344 12.12 -24.74 0.90
C PRO A 344 12.89 -25.19 2.15
N GLN A 345 12.82 -24.43 3.24
CA GLN A 345 13.48 -24.76 4.52
C GLN A 345 12.56 -25.48 5.51
N ASN A 346 11.24 -25.49 5.26
CA ASN A 346 10.26 -26.19 6.08
C ASN A 346 9.10 -26.70 5.21
N PRO A 347 9.24 -27.87 4.57
CA PRO A 347 8.24 -28.40 3.64
C PRO A 347 6.85 -28.64 4.24
N ALA A 348 6.73 -28.68 5.57
CA ALA A 348 5.45 -28.83 6.28
C ALA A 348 4.65 -27.52 6.42
N SER A 349 5.22 -26.39 6.01
CA SER A 349 4.59 -25.07 6.05
C SER A 349 4.57 -24.46 4.66
N HIS A 350 3.53 -23.67 4.36
CA HIS A 350 3.60 -22.73 3.24
C HIS A 350 4.57 -21.58 3.54
N GLN A 351 4.80 -20.67 2.58
CA GLN A 351 5.89 -19.70 2.65
C GLN A 351 5.64 -18.44 3.49
N LEU A 352 4.42 -18.18 3.97
CA LEU A 352 4.13 -16.95 4.74
C LEU A 352 5.09 -16.70 5.92
N PRO A 353 5.41 -17.69 6.80
CA PRO A 353 6.36 -17.45 7.90
C PRO A 353 7.76 -17.07 7.41
N ALA A 354 8.22 -17.67 6.31
CA ALA A 354 9.52 -17.38 5.72
C ALA A 354 9.56 -15.98 5.08
N LYS A 355 8.52 -15.60 4.33
CA LYS A 355 8.39 -14.26 3.76
C LYS A 355 8.32 -13.20 4.86
N HIS A 356 7.53 -13.41 5.91
CA HIS A 356 7.48 -12.48 7.05
C HIS A 356 8.84 -12.32 7.75
N ARG A 357 9.63 -13.40 7.86
CA ARG A 357 11.00 -13.31 8.38
C ARG A 357 11.90 -12.45 7.47
N LEU A 358 11.80 -12.57 6.15
CA LEU A 358 12.54 -11.75 5.20
C LEU A 358 12.16 -10.26 5.32
N HIS A 359 10.86 -9.95 5.47
CA HIS A 359 10.39 -8.58 5.77
C HIS A 359 11.03 -7.99 7.02
N ARG A 360 11.15 -8.77 8.09
CA ARG A 360 11.81 -8.31 9.33
C ARG A 360 13.32 -8.10 9.17
N GLN A 361 13.96 -8.81 8.25
CA GLN A 361 15.38 -8.68 7.94
C GLN A 361 15.66 -7.51 6.97
N ALA A 362 14.66 -7.08 6.20
CA ALA A 362 14.76 -5.98 5.25
C ALA A 362 14.47 -4.62 5.93
N ALA A 363 15.53 -3.96 6.42
CA ALA A 363 15.41 -2.74 7.21
C ALA A 363 14.65 -1.58 6.53
N ASN A 364 14.71 -1.47 5.21
CA ASN A 364 14.05 -0.42 4.43
C ASN A 364 12.64 -0.81 3.98
N VAL A 365 12.23 -2.07 4.19
CA VAL A 365 10.86 -2.50 3.90
C VAL A 365 9.95 -2.09 5.07
N GLN A 366 9.01 -1.20 4.75
CA GLN A 366 8.12 -0.53 5.70
C GLN A 366 6.67 -1.00 5.58
N GLY A 367 6.40 -2.05 4.81
CA GLY A 367 5.05 -2.56 4.66
C GLY A 367 4.89 -3.66 3.63
N THR A 368 3.66 -4.15 3.55
CA THR A 368 3.22 -5.19 2.62
C THR A 368 1.89 -4.79 2.03
N VAL A 369 1.68 -5.12 0.76
CA VAL A 369 0.40 -4.93 0.08
C VAL A 369 -0.07 -6.26 -0.49
N LEU A 370 -1.28 -6.68 -0.12
CA LEU A 370 -1.81 -8.00 -0.42
C LEU A 370 -2.47 -8.02 -1.80
N TRP A 371 -1.89 -8.79 -2.73
CA TRP A 371 -2.50 -9.16 -4.00
C TRP A 371 -3.19 -10.53 -3.89
N TYR A 372 -4.51 -10.59 -3.95
CA TYR A 372 -5.47 -9.48 -3.92
C TYR A 372 -6.37 -9.60 -2.71
N ALA A 373 -7.07 -8.51 -2.36
CA ALA A 373 -7.84 -8.38 -1.14
C ALA A 373 -8.78 -9.55 -0.89
N LYS A 374 -9.55 -9.97 -1.90
CA LYS A 374 -10.46 -11.12 -1.76
C LYS A 374 -9.72 -12.43 -1.46
N ALA A 375 -8.53 -12.67 -2.00
CA ALA A 375 -7.75 -13.85 -1.63
C ALA A 375 -7.34 -13.82 -0.14
N ALA A 376 -7.01 -12.65 0.41
CA ALA A 376 -6.76 -12.52 1.85
C ALA A 376 -8.04 -12.79 2.67
N VAL A 377 -9.17 -12.23 2.26
CA VAL A 377 -10.50 -12.40 2.89
C VAL A 377 -10.94 -13.87 2.88
N ASP A 378 -10.75 -14.57 1.77
CA ASP A 378 -11.09 -15.99 1.62
C ASP A 378 -10.18 -16.90 2.47
N ASN A 379 -9.10 -16.34 3.04
CA ASN A 379 -8.22 -16.96 4.03
C ASN A 379 -7.65 -18.34 3.67
N PRO A 380 -7.17 -18.55 2.43
CA PRO A 380 -6.58 -19.83 2.03
C PRO A 380 -5.33 -20.11 2.86
N GLY A 381 -5.13 -21.36 3.26
CA GLY A 381 -4.00 -21.74 4.10
C GLY A 381 -3.95 -21.04 5.47
N ASN A 382 -5.06 -20.46 5.95
CA ASN A 382 -5.12 -19.63 7.16
C ASN A 382 -4.29 -18.32 7.08
N TYR A 383 -4.07 -17.78 5.88
CA TYR A 383 -3.29 -16.56 5.68
C TYR A 383 -3.77 -15.38 6.54
N GLY A 384 -5.03 -14.98 6.40
CA GLY A 384 -5.65 -13.90 7.19
C GLY A 384 -5.68 -14.20 8.69
N THR A 385 -5.93 -15.45 9.07
CA THR A 385 -5.83 -15.88 10.47
C THR A 385 -4.45 -15.59 11.06
N LEU A 386 -3.39 -15.99 10.37
CA LEU A 386 -2.01 -15.76 10.82
C LEU A 386 -1.64 -14.27 10.85
N LEU A 387 -2.20 -13.45 9.96
CA LEU A 387 -2.07 -12.00 10.06
C LEU A 387 -2.66 -11.50 11.38
N ARG A 388 -3.93 -11.82 11.70
CA ARG A 388 -4.56 -11.30 12.93
C ARG A 388 -4.02 -11.89 14.23
N THR A 389 -3.54 -13.14 14.23
CA THR A 389 -3.08 -13.80 15.47
C THR A 389 -1.62 -13.51 15.77
N ASP A 390 -0.79 -13.37 14.74
CA ASP A 390 0.67 -13.38 14.89
C ASP A 390 1.35 -12.16 14.28
N TYR A 391 1.14 -11.88 12.99
CA TYR A 391 1.96 -10.92 12.25
C TYR A 391 1.50 -9.46 12.40
N TRP A 392 0.19 -9.21 12.31
CA TRP A 392 -0.47 -7.90 12.36
C TRP A 392 -1.43 -7.77 13.54
N ARG A 393 -1.19 -8.56 14.59
CA ARG A 393 -2.01 -8.65 15.81
C ARG A 393 -2.39 -7.31 16.45
N TYR A 394 -1.50 -6.32 16.38
CA TYR A 394 -1.73 -4.99 16.96
C TYR A 394 -1.94 -3.94 15.86
N PRO A 395 -2.77 -2.90 16.12
CA PRO A 395 -2.92 -1.78 15.20
C PRO A 395 -1.58 -1.13 14.85
N SER A 396 -1.50 -0.61 13.63
CA SER A 396 -0.30 0.06 13.12
C SER A 396 -0.66 1.39 12.49
N LEU A 397 0.18 2.38 12.75
CA LEU A 397 0.15 3.68 12.08
C LEU A 397 0.87 3.59 10.74
N GLN A 398 0.65 4.59 9.89
CA GLN A 398 1.38 4.68 8.64
C GLN A 398 2.87 4.98 8.87
N PRO A 399 3.75 4.50 7.98
CA PRO A 399 5.13 4.97 7.91
C PRO A 399 5.18 6.49 7.77
N LEU A 400 6.17 7.12 8.40
CA LEU A 400 6.38 8.56 8.31
C LEU A 400 6.90 8.94 6.92
N MET A 401 6.52 10.13 6.46
CA MET A 401 6.99 10.72 5.21
C MET A 401 7.52 12.14 5.47
N PRO A 402 8.67 12.26 6.18
CA PRO A 402 9.20 13.56 6.63
C PRO A 402 9.59 14.50 5.48
N PHE A 403 9.68 14.00 4.25
CA PHE A 403 9.92 14.79 3.04
C PHE A 403 8.67 15.51 2.51
N ILE A 404 7.47 15.17 3.02
CA ILE A 404 6.22 15.92 2.78
C ILE A 404 5.95 16.84 3.98
N ASP A 405 5.93 16.25 5.18
CA ASP A 405 5.80 16.96 6.45
C ASP A 405 6.39 16.13 7.58
N GLY A 406 7.22 16.74 8.43
CA GLY A 406 7.88 16.10 9.57
C GLY A 406 7.45 16.66 10.92
N ASP A 407 6.62 17.70 10.95
CA ASP A 407 6.23 18.36 12.19
C ASP A 407 4.96 17.76 12.75
N ALA A 408 5.01 17.27 13.98
CA ALA A 408 3.84 16.75 14.65
C ALA A 408 2.87 17.86 15.08
N PRO A 409 1.54 17.62 15.05
CA PRO A 409 0.58 18.57 15.58
C PRO A 409 0.77 18.77 17.09
N SER A 410 0.19 19.85 17.61
CA SER A 410 0.15 20.07 19.07
C SER A 410 -0.62 18.95 19.79
N LYS A 411 -0.30 18.71 21.07
CA LYS A 411 -0.99 17.67 21.86
C LYS A 411 -2.46 17.99 22.18
N PRO A 412 -3.32 16.97 22.30
CA PRO A 412 -4.71 17.12 22.76
C PRO A 412 -4.83 17.80 24.13
N LYS A 413 -5.95 18.48 24.35
CA LYS A 413 -6.23 19.25 25.58
C LYS A 413 -7.43 18.69 26.33
N LYS A 414 -7.48 18.96 27.64
CA LYS A 414 -8.65 18.67 28.50
C LYS A 414 -9.18 17.22 28.40
N VAL A 415 -8.30 16.22 28.37
CA VAL A 415 -8.67 14.79 28.39
C VAL A 415 -9.43 14.46 29.67
N LYS A 416 -10.65 13.91 29.54
CA LYS A 416 -11.56 13.59 30.65
C LYS A 416 -12.29 12.26 30.38
N ALA A 417 -12.54 11.49 31.43
CA ALA A 417 -13.51 10.40 31.39
C ALA A 417 -14.89 10.96 31.78
N LYS A 418 -15.94 10.53 31.07
CA LYS A 418 -17.34 10.92 31.31
C LYS A 418 -18.23 9.70 31.22
N HIS A 419 -19.20 9.59 32.13
CA HIS A 419 -20.28 8.62 32.01
C HIS A 419 -21.44 9.28 31.24
N GLU A 420 -21.88 8.62 30.19
CA GLU A 420 -23.04 8.97 29.37
C GLU A 420 -24.07 7.82 29.48
N ARG A 421 -25.28 7.99 28.93
CA ARG A 421 -26.38 7.03 29.10
C ARG A 421 -26.04 5.63 28.59
N ASP A 422 -25.19 5.55 27.56
CA ASP A 422 -24.82 4.34 26.82
C ASP A 422 -23.41 3.84 27.15
N GLY A 423 -22.66 4.49 28.05
CA GLY A 423 -21.36 3.99 28.49
C GLY A 423 -20.40 5.05 29.05
N CYS A 424 -19.20 4.61 29.41
CA CYS A 424 -18.10 5.50 29.82
C CYS A 424 -17.24 5.86 28.59
N TYR A 425 -16.90 7.14 28.45
CA TYR A 425 -16.15 7.67 27.33
C TYR A 425 -14.93 8.46 27.80
N LEU A 426 -13.81 8.29 27.11
CA LEU A 426 -12.71 9.23 27.14
C LEU A 426 -12.99 10.31 26.10
N THR A 427 -12.91 11.58 26.49
CA THR A 427 -13.16 12.74 25.63
C THR A 427 -12.04 13.77 25.77
N TRP A 428 -11.77 14.52 24.70
CA TRP A 428 -10.75 15.57 24.71
C TRP A 428 -11.16 16.76 23.83
N LYS A 429 -10.34 17.82 23.85
CA LYS A 429 -10.41 18.90 22.88
C LYS A 429 -9.25 18.75 21.90
N ALA A 430 -9.57 18.92 20.62
CA ALA A 430 -8.56 19.04 19.57
C ALA A 430 -7.52 20.12 19.94
N PRO A 431 -6.23 19.91 19.59
CA PRO A 431 -5.22 20.95 19.67
C PRO A 431 -5.59 22.15 18.78
N LYS A 432 -4.95 23.30 19.03
CA LYS A 432 -4.99 24.40 18.06
C LYS A 432 -3.96 24.09 16.98
N GLY A 433 -4.37 24.19 15.73
CA GLY A 433 -3.53 24.08 14.54
C GLY A 433 -4.15 24.94 13.43
N LYS A 434 -3.35 25.34 12.44
CA LYS A 434 -3.84 26.00 11.23
C LYS A 434 -3.23 25.31 10.03
N GLY A 435 -4.08 24.95 9.07
CA GLY A 435 -3.64 24.26 7.85
C GLY A 435 -3.35 22.78 8.10
N TRP A 436 -3.28 22.03 7.01
CA TRP A 436 -3.24 20.57 7.02
C TRP A 436 -2.05 19.95 7.79
N GLN A 437 -0.91 20.65 7.85
CA GLN A 437 0.31 20.22 8.56
C GLN A 437 0.12 20.20 10.08
N ASN A 438 -0.62 21.17 10.62
CA ASN A 438 -0.70 21.39 12.06
C ASN A 438 -2.04 20.96 12.67
N GLU A 439 -3.04 20.69 11.83
CA GLU A 439 -4.37 20.28 12.25
C GLU A 439 -4.40 18.79 12.60
N ALA A 440 -4.96 18.48 13.77
CA ALA A 440 -5.20 17.11 14.16
C ALA A 440 -6.28 16.51 13.25
N HIS A 441 -5.88 15.51 12.48
CA HIS A 441 -6.76 14.74 11.59
C HIS A 441 -7.31 13.50 12.29
N ARG A 442 -6.50 12.86 13.15
CA ARG A 442 -6.86 11.63 13.86
C ARG A 442 -6.22 11.59 15.25
N TYR A 443 -6.63 10.67 16.10
CA TYR A 443 -6.06 10.48 17.44
C TYR A 443 -5.63 9.04 17.66
N VAL A 444 -4.67 8.82 18.57
CA VAL A 444 -4.33 7.50 19.10
C VAL A 444 -4.55 7.52 20.61
N VAL A 445 -5.22 6.49 21.11
CA VAL A 445 -5.48 6.30 22.53
C VAL A 445 -4.75 5.07 23.00
N TYR A 446 -3.87 5.27 23.98
CA TYR A 446 -3.09 4.23 24.62
C TYR A 446 -3.61 3.95 26.03
N ARG A 447 -3.46 2.71 26.51
CA ARG A 447 -3.85 2.28 27.87
C ARG A 447 -2.73 1.53 28.55
N PHE A 448 -2.41 1.96 29.77
CA PHE A 448 -1.37 1.37 30.63
C PHE A 448 -1.92 1.05 32.02
N LEU A 449 -1.33 0.06 32.68
CA LEU A 449 -1.55 -0.20 34.10
C LEU A 449 -0.74 0.79 34.97
N PRO A 450 -1.13 1.00 36.24
CA PRO A 450 -0.36 1.83 37.16
C PRO A 450 1.04 1.25 37.36
N GLY A 451 2.07 2.07 37.17
CA GLY A 451 3.47 1.66 37.32
C GLY A 451 4.13 1.13 36.05
N GLU A 452 3.36 0.86 34.98
CA GLU A 452 3.96 0.55 33.67
C GLU A 452 4.62 1.80 33.07
N PRO A 453 5.75 1.63 32.34
CA PRO A 453 6.28 2.68 31.47
C PRO A 453 5.21 3.15 30.46
N LEU A 454 5.09 4.47 30.30
CA LEU A 454 4.16 5.06 29.33
C LEU A 454 4.80 5.12 27.95
N ASP A 455 5.16 3.95 27.42
CA ASP A 455 5.75 3.81 26.10
C ASP A 455 4.66 3.86 25.02
N THR A 456 4.57 4.99 24.31
CA THR A 456 3.64 5.16 23.19
C THR A 456 4.14 4.52 21.90
N ASP A 457 5.36 3.97 21.87
CA ASP A 457 5.89 3.23 20.73
C ASP A 457 5.57 1.72 20.77
N ASP A 458 4.97 1.23 21.87
CA ASP A 458 4.41 -0.11 21.96
C ASP A 458 2.98 -0.17 21.38
N PRO A 459 2.77 -0.77 20.19
CA PRO A 459 1.44 -0.85 19.57
C PRO A 459 0.47 -1.75 20.36
N SER A 460 0.95 -2.62 21.26
CA SER A 460 0.07 -3.42 22.11
C SER A 460 -0.72 -2.58 23.12
N LYS A 461 -0.27 -1.34 23.35
CA LYS A 461 -0.93 -0.38 24.24
C LYS A 461 -2.01 0.43 23.53
N ILE A 462 -2.12 0.36 22.20
CA ILE A 462 -3.17 1.05 21.44
C ILE A 462 -4.52 0.38 21.70
N VAL A 463 -5.50 1.16 22.16
CA VAL A 463 -6.88 0.70 22.40
C VAL A 463 -7.90 1.36 21.48
N GLY A 464 -7.48 2.32 20.67
CA GLY A 464 -8.33 2.96 19.67
C GLY A 464 -7.61 4.05 18.89
N MET A 465 -8.06 4.26 17.65
CA MET A 465 -7.51 5.29 16.75
C MET A 465 -8.65 6.10 16.10
N PRO A 466 -9.47 6.82 16.88
CA PRO A 466 -10.66 7.50 16.37
C PRO A 466 -10.30 8.78 15.59
N TYR A 467 -11.15 9.14 14.62
CA TYR A 467 -11.18 10.47 14.02
C TYR A 467 -11.86 11.49 14.93
N ASP A 468 -12.90 11.06 15.67
CA ASP A 468 -13.60 11.89 16.63
C ASP A 468 -12.80 12.15 17.90
N ASN A 469 -13.16 13.23 18.60
CA ASN A 469 -12.56 13.62 19.89
C ASN A 469 -13.04 12.77 21.10
N ARG A 470 -13.40 11.50 20.85
CA ARG A 470 -13.92 10.58 21.87
C ARG A 470 -13.59 9.12 21.57
N LEU A 471 -13.45 8.31 22.62
CA LEU A 471 -13.36 6.85 22.55
C LEU A 471 -14.20 6.22 23.66
N ARG A 472 -15.00 5.21 23.32
CA ARG A 472 -15.74 4.42 24.32
C ARG A 472 -14.75 3.56 25.11
N LEU A 473 -14.88 3.57 26.44
CA LEU A 473 -14.06 2.78 27.33
C LEU A 473 -14.79 1.49 27.72
N ASP A 474 -14.04 0.39 27.83
CA ASP A 474 -14.51 -0.88 28.37
C ASP A 474 -14.61 -0.78 29.91
N TYR A 475 -15.70 -0.15 30.38
CA TYR A 475 -16.02 -0.02 31.80
C TYR A 475 -16.50 -1.36 32.35
N LYS A 476 -15.98 -1.76 33.51
CA LYS A 476 -16.34 -3.00 34.19
C LYS A 476 -16.99 -2.68 35.53
N ASP A 477 -16.20 -2.57 36.59
CA ASP A 477 -16.67 -2.48 37.97
C ASP A 477 -16.21 -1.19 38.70
N GLY A 478 -15.51 -0.30 38.00
CA GLY A 478 -14.94 0.92 38.57
C GLY A 478 -13.84 0.65 39.58
N ARG A 479 -13.18 -0.52 39.57
CA ARG A 479 -12.14 -0.89 40.55
C ARG A 479 -10.75 -0.79 39.95
N THR A 480 -10.58 -1.13 38.68
CA THR A 480 -9.25 -1.16 38.06
C THR A 480 -8.83 0.23 37.60
N LYS A 481 -7.66 0.67 38.06
CA LYS A 481 -7.06 1.94 37.65
C LYS A 481 -6.28 1.74 36.36
N TYR A 482 -6.48 2.62 35.40
CA TYR A 482 -5.72 2.70 34.17
C TYR A 482 -5.16 4.11 33.97
N ILE A 483 -4.05 4.20 33.24
CA ILE A 483 -3.51 5.45 32.71
C ILE A 483 -3.76 5.44 31.21
N TYR A 484 -4.56 6.39 30.73
CA TYR A 484 -4.75 6.63 29.31
C TYR A 484 -3.82 7.74 28.85
N VAL A 485 -3.28 7.61 27.64
CA VAL A 485 -2.54 8.67 26.94
C VAL A 485 -3.21 8.89 25.59
N VAL A 486 -3.55 10.15 25.29
CA VAL A 486 -4.14 10.53 24.00
C VAL A 486 -3.14 11.39 23.24
N THR A 487 -2.81 11.00 22.01
CA THR A 487 -2.00 11.75 21.04
C THR A 487 -2.87 12.15 19.85
N ALA A 488 -2.44 13.19 19.12
CA ALA A 488 -3.02 13.61 17.85
C ALA A 488 -2.08 13.24 16.70
N LEU A 489 -2.66 12.92 15.56
CA LEU A 489 -2.02 12.68 14.28
C LEU A 489 -2.48 13.75 13.28
N ASP A 490 -1.58 14.26 12.46
CA ASP A 490 -1.92 15.05 11.28
C ASP A 490 -2.28 14.15 10.09
N ARG A 491 -2.44 14.73 8.89
CA ARG A 491 -2.69 13.98 7.64
C ARG A 491 -1.53 13.08 7.22
N MET A 492 -0.29 13.37 7.66
CA MET A 492 0.90 12.56 7.36
C MET A 492 1.24 11.55 8.46
N SER A 493 0.34 11.38 9.44
CA SER A 493 0.52 10.50 10.59
C SER A 493 1.71 10.87 11.50
N ASN A 494 2.16 12.13 11.47
CA ASN A 494 3.08 12.66 12.48
C ASN A 494 2.35 12.74 13.82
N GLU A 495 2.99 12.28 14.89
CA GLU A 495 2.31 12.07 16.17
C GLU A 495 2.77 13.05 17.25
N SER A 496 1.81 13.76 17.83
CA SER A 496 2.05 14.70 18.92
C SER A 496 2.50 13.98 20.19
N THR A 497 3.16 14.71 21.11
CA THR A 497 3.29 14.25 22.51
C THR A 497 1.93 13.95 23.17
N GLY A 498 1.89 12.99 24.10
CA GLY A 498 0.64 12.54 24.71
C GLY A 498 0.10 13.39 25.86
N LYS A 499 -1.24 13.46 25.98
CA LYS A 499 -1.92 13.96 27.18
C LYS A 499 -2.44 12.80 28.03
N LYS A 500 -1.88 12.64 29.23
CA LYS A 500 -2.26 11.57 30.17
C LYS A 500 -3.52 11.87 30.99
N LYS A 501 -4.30 10.82 31.28
CA LYS A 501 -5.44 10.84 32.20
C LYS A 501 -5.55 9.51 32.96
N LYS A 502 -5.58 9.59 34.29
CA LYS A 502 -5.94 8.43 35.14
C LYS A 502 -7.45 8.25 35.12
N VAL A 503 -7.90 7.02 34.91
CA VAL A 503 -9.31 6.62 34.88
C VAL A 503 -9.47 5.35 35.70
N LYS A 504 -10.59 5.20 36.40
CA LYS A 504 -10.97 3.99 37.11
C LYS A 504 -12.16 3.40 36.35
N LEU A 505 -12.02 2.18 35.84
CA LEU A 505 -13.00 1.47 35.02
C LEU A 505 -13.49 0.21 35.71
#